data_AF-A0A3D3HV19-F1
#
_entry.id   AF-A0A3D3HV19-F1
#
_cell.length_a   1.000
_cell.length_b   1.000
_cell.length_c   1.000
_cell.angle_alpha   90.00
_cell.angle_beta   90.00
_cell.angle_gamma   90.00
#
_symmetry.space_group_name_H-M   'P 1'
#
loop_
_entity.id
_entity.type
_entity.pdbx_description
1 polymer ?
#
loop_
_entity_poly.entity_id
_entity_poly.type
_entity_poly.pdbx_seq_one_letter_code
_entity_poly.pdbx_strand_id
1 'polypeptide(L)' 'MKTVILCGGQGTRMKEETEFKPKPLVLVGGKPILWHIMKI' A
#
# COMPACT_ATOMS: atom_id res chain seq x y z
N MET A 1 -18.09 6.08 12.69
CA MET A 1 -18.49 5.48 11.40
C MET A 1 -17.53 4.34 11.09
N LYS A 2 -18.01 3.19 10.57
CA LYS A 2 -17.11 2.11 10.15
C LYS A 2 -16.66 2.39 8.71
N THR A 3 -15.38 2.22 8.44
CA THR A 3 -14.75 2.46 7.13
C THR A 3 -13.86 1.28 6.76
N VAL A 4 -13.69 1.03 5.46
CA VAL A 4 -12.85 -0.05 4.93
C VAL A 4 -11.82 0.55 3.98
N ILE A 5 -10.60 0.02 4.02
CA ILE A 5 -9.53 0.34 3.06
C ILE A 5 -9.30 -0.90 2.19
N LEU A 6 -9.49 -0.76 0.88
CA LEU A 6 -9.25 -1.85 -0.07
C LEU A 6 -7.76 -1.96 -0.39
N CYS A 7 -7.12 -3.02 0.14
CA CYS A 7 -5.69 -3.28 0.00
C CYS A 7 -5.33 -4.31 -1.10
N GLY A 8 -6.25 -4.59 -2.01
CA GLY A 8 -6.07 -5.55 -3.11
C GLY A 8 -5.49 -4.94 -4.40
N GLY A 9 -5.46 -5.75 -5.47
CA GLY A 9 -4.99 -5.36 -6.81
C GLY A 9 -3.70 -6.07 -7.23
N GLN A 10 -3.48 -6.22 -8.54
CA GLN A 10 -2.40 -7.04 -9.12
C GLN A 10 -0.99 -6.41 -9.10
N GLY A 11 -0.84 -5.14 -8.73
CA GLY A 11 0.49 -4.51 -8.62
C GLY A 11 1.26 -4.29 -9.92
N THR A 12 0.64 -4.44 -11.10
CA THR A 12 1.35 -4.50 -12.41
C THR A 12 2.25 -3.30 -12.75
N ARG A 13 1.99 -2.12 -12.17
CA ARG A 13 2.72 -0.87 -12.45
C ARG A 13 3.93 -0.61 -11.54
N MET A 14 4.12 -1.40 -10.48
CA MET A 14 5.22 -1.24 -9.51
C MET A 14 5.83 -2.61 -9.18
N LYS A 15 5.99 -3.44 -10.21
CA LYS A 15 6.21 -4.87 -10.07
C LYS A 15 7.46 -5.22 -9.25
N GLU A 16 8.55 -4.47 -9.41
CA GLU A 16 9.82 -4.67 -8.68
C GLU A 16 9.63 -4.77 -7.16
N GLU A 17 8.81 -3.88 -6.60
CA GLU A 17 8.47 -3.93 -5.18
C GLU A 17 7.28 -4.86 -4.91
N THR A 18 6.30 -4.90 -5.83
CA THR A 18 5.03 -5.58 -5.56
C THR A 18 5.01 -7.08 -5.83
N GLU A 19 6.08 -7.62 -6.40
CA GLU A 19 6.28 -9.07 -6.56
C GLU A 19 6.56 -9.76 -5.22
N PHE A 20 7.19 -9.04 -4.28
CA PHE A 20 7.56 -9.58 -2.97
C PHE A 20 6.62 -9.17 -1.84
N LYS A 21 5.86 -8.07 -2.01
CA LYS A 21 4.94 -7.52 -0.99
C LYS A 21 3.80 -6.73 -1.63
N PRO A 22 2.60 -6.68 -1.04
CA PRO A 22 1.50 -5.91 -1.63
C PRO A 22 1.80 -4.41 -1.61
N LYS A 23 1.32 -3.67 -2.63
CA LYS A 23 1.55 -2.23 -2.78
C LYS A 23 1.29 -1.40 -1.51
N PRO A 24 0.21 -1.62 -0.73
CA PRO A 24 -0.04 -0.87 0.51
C PRO A 24 1.10 -0.95 1.55
N LEU A 25 1.98 -1.95 1.47
CA LEU A 25 3.12 -2.13 2.36
C LEU A 25 4.45 -1.60 1.79
N VAL A 26 4.47 -1.08 0.56
CA VAL A 26 5.66 -0.44 -0.03
C VAL A 26 5.99 0.82 0.75
N LEU A 27 7.29 1.06 0.97
CA LEU A 27 7.77 2.19 1.76
C LEU A 27 7.85 3.46 0.89
N VAL A 28 7.30 4.55 1.40
CA VAL A 28 7.42 5.90 0.86
C VAL A 28 7.84 6.81 2.02
N GLY A 29 8.96 7.52 1.90
CA GLY A 29 9.47 8.36 2.98
C GLY A 29 9.71 7.60 4.30
N GLY A 30 10.14 6.34 4.23
CA GLY A 30 10.41 5.49 5.40
C GLY A 30 9.17 4.91 6.11
N LYS A 31 7.95 5.10 5.57
CA LYS A 31 6.71 4.53 6.11
C LYS A 31 5.89 3.83 5.01
N PRO A 32 5.10 2.78 5.33
CA PRO A 32 4.25 2.13 4.33
C PRO A 32 3.22 3.07 3.72
N ILE A 33 2.83 2.87 2.45
CA ILE A 33 1.75 3.61 1.79
C ILE A 33 0.47 3.63 2.65
N LEU A 34 0.10 2.49 3.25
CA LEU A 34 -1.07 2.40 4.10
C LEU A 34 -1.01 3.34 5.31
N TRP A 35 0.18 3.57 5.88
CA TRP A 35 0.35 4.51 6.99
C TRP A 35 0.01 5.95 6.57
N HIS A 36 0.41 6.36 5.37
CA HIS A 36 0.10 7.68 4.84
C HIS A 36 -1.40 7.87 4.59
N ILE A 37 -2.11 6.81 4.17
CA ILE A 37 -3.58 6.82 4.00
C ILE A 37 -4.28 6.90 5.35
N MET A 38 -3.79 6.17 6.37
CA MET A 38 -4.41 6.12 7.70
C MET A 38 -4.12 7.35 8.57
N LYS A 39 -3.08 8.13 8.27
CA LYS A 39 -2.72 9.35 9.03
C LYS A 39 -3.56 10.57 8.64
N ILE A 40 -4.31 10.51 7.53
CA ILE A 40 -5.22 11.58 7.10
C ILE A 40 -6.23 11.89 8.21
#